data_AF-A0AAW9IUT2-F1
#
_entry.id   AF-A0AAW9IUT2-F1
#
_cell.length_a   1.000
_cell.length_b   1.000
_cell.length_c   1.000
_cell.angle_alpha   90.00
_cell.angle_beta   90.00
_cell.angle_gamma   90.00
#
_symmetry.space_group_name_H-M   'P 1'
#
loop_
_entity.id
_entity.type
_entity.pdbx_description
1 polymer ?
#
loop_
_entity_poly.entity_id
_entity_poly.type
_entity_poly.pdbx_seq_one_letter_code
_entity_poly.pdbx_strand_id
1 'polypeptide(L)'
;TEIKEYVLILTGVFLVAISLEYFFIPNNIAAGGLTGLAIVINHYIPAISTGPLVFIMDLILFVIGFIFLGKNFGVKTIVSSFSLAGMMTIIEKFLNPQAITNDLMLAAIFGTLITSIGMAIVFNANASTGGTD
;
A
#
# COMPACT_ATOMS: atom_id res chain seq x y z
N THR A 1 10.86 1.44 22.06
CA THR A 1 12.02 0.65 21.59
C THR A 1 11.82 0.39 20.11
N GLU A 2 12.85 0.61 19.30
CA GLU A 2 12.83 0.45 17.83
C GLU A 2 12.13 -0.85 17.39
N ILE A 3 12.37 -1.97 18.08
CA ILE A 3 11.75 -3.28 17.81
C ILE A 3 10.21 -3.20 17.82
N LYS A 4 9.61 -2.45 18.76
CA LYS A 4 8.16 -2.31 18.86
C LYS A 4 7.59 -1.63 17.62
N GLU A 5 8.29 -0.63 17.09
CA GLU A 5 7.85 0.10 15.89
C GLU A 5 7.90 -0.79 14.66
N TYR A 6 8.97 -1.58 14.47
CA TYR A 6 9.04 -2.53 13.36
C TYR A 6 7.95 -3.62 13.43
N VAL A 7 7.62 -4.11 14.63
CA VAL A 7 6.50 -5.05 14.80
C VAL A 7 5.17 -4.40 14.42
N LEU A 8 4.93 -3.14 14.83
CA LEU A 8 3.74 -2.39 14.44
C LEU A 8 3.69 -2.18 12.92
N ILE A 9 4.80 -1.79 12.30
CA ILE A 9 4.92 -1.62 10.84
C ILE A 9 4.53 -2.93 10.14
N LEU A 10 5.13 -4.06 10.52
CA LEU A 10 4.82 -5.35 9.90
C LEU A 10 3.36 -5.76 10.10
N THR A 11 2.78 -5.47 11.27
CA THR A 11 1.37 -5.76 11.56
C THR A 11 0.44 -4.91 10.70
N GLY A 12 0.70 -3.61 10.60
CA GLY A 12 -0.10 -2.70 9.78
C GLY A 12 0.01 -3.03 8.29
N VAL A 13 1.23 -3.31 7.82
CA VAL A 13 1.50 -3.77 6.43
C VAL A 13 0.77 -5.08 6.13
N PHE A 14 0.74 -6.03 7.07
CA PHE A 14 -0.01 -7.27 6.88
C PHE A 14 -1.52 -7.02 6.71
N LEU A 15 -2.11 -6.12 7.49
CA LEU A 15 -3.52 -5.74 7.32
C LEU A 15 -3.78 -5.10 5.96
N VAL A 16 -2.89 -4.19 5.52
CA VAL A 16 -2.98 -3.58 4.18
C VAL A 16 -2.90 -4.65 3.10
N ALA A 17 -1.94 -5.59 3.19
CA ALA A 17 -1.79 -6.68 2.21
C ALA A 17 -3.06 -7.55 2.12
N ILE A 18 -3.63 -7.95 3.26
CA ILE A 18 -4.88 -8.73 3.30
C ILE A 18 -6.02 -7.95 2.65
N SER A 19 -6.15 -6.66 2.92
CA SER A 19 -7.17 -5.83 2.31
C SER A 19 -7.05 -5.80 0.78
N LEU A 20 -5.84 -5.55 0.27
CA LEU A 20 -5.58 -5.45 -1.16
C LEU A 20 -5.86 -6.78 -1.88
N GLU A 21 -5.33 -7.88 -1.36
CA GLU A 21 -5.39 -9.19 -2.01
C GLU A 21 -6.79 -9.84 -1.97
N TYR A 22 -7.61 -9.55 -0.94
CA TYR A 22 -8.91 -10.22 -0.78
C TYR A 22 -10.13 -9.35 -1.08
N PHE A 23 -9.97 -8.01 -1.08
CA PHE A 23 -11.08 -7.09 -1.33
C PHE A 23 -10.88 -6.25 -2.60
N PHE A 24 -9.68 -5.75 -2.86
CA PHE A 24 -9.48 -4.77 -3.93
C PHE A 24 -9.10 -5.44 -5.25
N ILE A 25 -8.01 -6.20 -5.28
CA ILE A 25 -7.45 -6.80 -6.50
C ILE A 25 -8.46 -7.74 -7.18
N PRO A 26 -9.10 -8.71 -6.48
CA PRO A 26 -10.08 -9.60 -7.11
C PRO A 26 -11.32 -8.87 -7.65
N ASN A 27 -11.67 -7.73 -7.07
CA ASN A 27 -12.82 -6.90 -7.50
C ASN A 27 -12.44 -5.78 -8.47
N ASN A 28 -11.17 -5.71 -8.93
CA ASN A 28 -10.65 -4.64 -9.78
C ASN A 28 -10.88 -3.23 -9.22
N ILE A 29 -10.86 -3.09 -7.88
CA ILE A 29 -10.96 -1.80 -7.21
C ILE A 29 -9.56 -1.21 -7.10
N ALA A 30 -9.39 0.00 -7.62
CA ALA A 30 -8.15 0.74 -7.42
C ALA A 30 -8.01 1.13 -5.94
N ALA A 31 -6.92 0.69 -5.31
CA ALA A 31 -6.50 1.30 -4.05
C ALA A 31 -6.26 2.80 -4.28
N GLY A 32 -6.77 3.66 -3.40
CA GLY A 32 -6.54 5.10 -3.46
C GLY A 32 -5.05 5.48 -3.41
N GLY A 33 -4.75 6.78 -3.41
CA GLY A 33 -3.38 7.28 -3.35
C GLY A 33 -2.71 7.43 -4.72
N LEU A 34 -1.37 7.34 -4.76
CA LEU A 34 -0.57 7.50 -5.99
C LEU A 34 -0.88 6.41 -7.02
N THR A 35 -1.20 5.20 -6.57
CA THR A 35 -1.64 4.07 -7.41
C THR A 35 -2.95 4.38 -8.15
N GLY A 36 -3.96 4.90 -7.44
CA GLY A 36 -5.20 5.34 -8.05
C GLY A 36 -4.99 6.50 -9.03
N LEU A 37 -4.14 7.46 -8.65
CA LEU A 37 -3.79 8.59 -9.52
C LEU A 37 -3.06 8.15 -10.80
N ALA A 38 -2.15 7.18 -10.71
CA ALA A 38 -1.46 6.61 -11.85
C ALA A 38 -2.42 5.91 -12.83
N ILE A 39 -3.46 5.24 -12.33
CA ILE A 39 -4.52 4.64 -13.16
C ILE A 39 -5.30 5.73 -13.91
N VAL A 40 -5.66 6.81 -13.23
CA VAL A 40 -6.34 7.95 -13.88
C VAL A 40 -5.45 8.60 -14.95
N ILE A 41 -4.16 8.82 -14.66
CA ILE A 41 -3.22 9.39 -15.63
C ILE A 41 -3.07 8.46 -16.84
N ASN A 42 -2.92 7.15 -16.63
CA ASN A 42 -2.84 6.17 -17.71
C ASN A 42 -4.11 6.17 -18.58
N HIS A 43 -5.29 6.35 -17.99
CA HIS A 43 -6.54 6.45 -18.74
C HIS A 43 -6.55 7.62 -19.74
N TYR A 44 -6.02 8.80 -19.35
CA TYR A 44 -5.93 9.98 -20.23
C TYR A 44 -4.69 9.98 -21.13
N ILE A 45 -3.61 9.31 -20.72
CA ILE A 45 -2.35 9.20 -21.47
C ILE A 45 -1.93 7.71 -21.52
N PRO A 46 -2.53 6.91 -22.42
CA PRO A 46 -2.32 5.46 -22.46
C PRO A 46 -0.89 5.02 -22.79
N ALA A 47 -0.09 5.93 -23.36
CA ALA A 47 1.31 5.70 -23.68
C ALA A 47 2.20 5.53 -22.44
N ILE A 48 1.74 5.95 -21.25
CA ILE A 48 2.50 5.87 -20.00
C ILE A 48 1.92 4.75 -19.14
N SER A 49 2.66 3.65 -18.99
CA SER A 49 2.25 2.53 -18.13
C SER A 49 2.14 2.97 -16.66
N THR A 50 1.17 2.39 -15.94
CA THR A 50 0.89 2.70 -14.52
C THR A 50 2.06 2.36 -13.60
N GLY A 51 2.78 1.25 -13.83
CA GLY A 51 3.91 0.83 -13.00
C GLY A 51 5.03 1.89 -12.90
N PRO A 52 5.57 2.37 -14.04
CA PRO A 52 6.54 3.46 -14.05
C PRO A 52 6.06 4.76 -13.38
N LEU A 53 4.78 5.12 -13.55
CA LEU A 53 4.20 6.30 -12.89
C LEU A 53 4.21 6.17 -11.37
N VAL A 54 3.71 5.04 -10.86
CA VAL A 54 3.71 4.75 -9.41
C VAL A 54 5.13 4.77 -8.87
N PHE A 55 6.08 4.11 -9.55
CA PHE A 55 7.48 4.08 -9.13
C PHE A 55 8.11 5.49 -9.04
N ILE A 56 7.89 6.34 -10.06
CA ILE A 56 8.41 7.71 -10.06
C ILE A 56 7.77 8.52 -8.93
N MET A 57 6.46 8.39 -8.73
CA MET A 57 5.73 9.11 -7.70
C MET A 57 6.16 8.69 -6.30
N ASP A 58 6.37 7.38 -6.06
CA ASP A 58 6.91 6.84 -4.82
C ASP A 58 8.32 7.36 -4.54
N LEU A 59 9.18 7.41 -5.56
CA LEU A 59 10.54 7.91 -5.43
C LEU A 59 10.55 9.40 -5.05
N ILE A 60 9.67 10.21 -5.66
CA ILE A 60 9.47 11.61 -5.30
C ILE A 60 9.02 11.74 -3.84
N LEU A 61 8.02 10.96 -3.41
CA LEU A 61 7.55 10.97 -2.02
C LEU A 61 8.61 10.50 -1.04
N PHE A 62 9.44 9.51 -1.39
CA PHE A 62 10.57 9.10 -0.56
C PHE A 62 11.58 10.22 -0.42
N VAL A 63 11.96 10.92 -1.49
CA VAL A 63 12.87 12.07 -1.39
C VAL A 63 12.29 13.15 -0.48
N ILE A 64 11.01 13.51 -0.67
CA ILE A 64 10.31 14.49 0.16
C ILE A 64 10.28 14.02 1.62
N GLY A 65 9.88 12.77 1.88
CA GLY A 65 9.83 12.19 3.22
C GLY A 65 11.20 12.19 3.90
N PHE A 66 12.27 11.85 3.18
CA PHE A 66 13.64 11.91 3.71
C PHE A 66 14.06 13.34 4.09
N ILE A 67 13.70 14.33 3.28
CA ILE A 67 14.06 15.74 3.51
C ILE A 67 13.26 16.33 4.68
N PHE A 68 11.94 16.10 4.72
CA PHE A 68 11.05 16.77 5.68
C PHE A 68 10.80 15.98 6.97
N LEU A 69 10.73 14.65 6.90
CA LEU A 69 10.43 13.76 8.04
C LEU A 69 11.70 13.06 8.58
N GLY A 70 12.82 13.21 7.86
CA GLY A 70 14.13 12.75 8.28
C GLY A 70 14.44 11.29 7.93
N LYS A 71 15.69 10.92 8.15
CA LYS A 71 16.24 9.60 7.78
C LYS A 71 15.52 8.43 8.45
N ASN A 72 15.05 8.59 9.68
CA ASN A 72 14.38 7.51 10.41
C ASN A 72 13.06 7.12 9.74
N PHE A 73 12.22 8.13 9.42
CA PHE A 73 11.00 7.92 8.64
C PHE A 73 11.29 7.24 7.31
N GLY A 74 12.24 7.80 6.54
CA GLY A 74 12.58 7.27 5.22
C GLY A 74 13.01 5.79 5.22
N VAL A 75 13.86 5.38 6.17
CA VAL A 75 14.30 3.98 6.30
C VAL A 75 13.13 3.08 6.70
N LYS A 76 12.30 3.50 7.66
CA LYS A 76 11.13 2.72 8.09
C LYS A 76 10.11 2.56 6.96
N THR A 77 9.88 3.62 6.20
CA THR A 77 9.02 3.64 5.01
C THR A 77 9.49 2.68 3.93
N ILE A 78 10.80 2.66 3.64
CA ILE A 78 11.39 1.66 2.74
C ILE A 78 11.08 0.24 3.25
N VAL A 79 11.28 -0.02 4.55
CA VAL A 79 11.00 -1.33 5.15
C VAL A 79 9.52 -1.71 5.01
N SER A 80 8.56 -0.81 5.27
CA SER A 80 7.14 -1.10 5.07
C SER A 80 6.80 -1.36 3.62
N SER A 81 7.28 -0.54 2.68
CA SER A 81 6.98 -0.70 1.25
C SER A 81 7.47 -2.05 0.70
N PHE A 82 8.72 -2.44 1.02
CA PHE A 82 9.24 -3.75 0.62
C PHE A 82 8.52 -4.90 1.32
N SER A 83 8.16 -4.73 2.61
CA SER A 83 7.39 -5.73 3.34
C SER A 83 6.00 -5.92 2.75
N LEU A 84 5.34 -4.85 2.32
CA LEU A 84 4.02 -4.89 1.69
C LEU A 84 4.08 -5.66 0.37
N ALA A 85 5.02 -5.30 -0.51
CA ALA A 85 5.23 -6.00 -1.77
C ALA A 85 5.54 -7.49 -1.56
N GLY A 86 6.38 -7.81 -0.56
CA GLY A 86 6.71 -9.18 -0.19
C GLY A 86 5.50 -9.97 0.32
N MET A 87 4.70 -9.40 1.22
CA MET A 87 3.50 -10.04 1.76
C MET A 87 2.43 -10.27 0.69
N MET A 88 2.18 -9.28 -0.17
CA MET A 88 1.28 -9.43 -1.33
C MET A 88 1.74 -10.58 -2.23
N THR A 89 3.03 -10.60 -2.61
CA THR A 89 3.60 -11.68 -3.43
C THR A 89 3.45 -13.06 -2.79
N ILE A 90 3.62 -13.16 -1.46
CA ILE A 90 3.45 -14.41 -0.72
C ILE A 90 1.98 -14.84 -0.74
N ILE A 91 1.06 -13.93 -0.47
CA ILE A 91 -0.39 -14.21 -0.48
C ILE A 91 -0.81 -14.67 -1.87
N GLU A 92 -0.45 -13.92 -2.92
CA GLU A 92 -0.76 -14.25 -4.31
C GLU A 92 -0.28 -15.66 -4.69
N LYS A 93 1.02 -15.95 -4.47
CA LYS A 93 1.63 -17.20 -4.94
C LYS A 93 1.26 -18.43 -4.12
N PHE A 94 1.07 -18.30 -2.81
CA PHE A 94 0.91 -19.45 -1.92
C PHE A 94 -0.51 -19.64 -1.41
N LEU A 95 -1.33 -18.58 -1.38
CA LEU A 95 -2.69 -18.64 -0.82
C LEU A 95 -3.78 -18.53 -1.90
N ASN A 96 -3.42 -18.13 -3.14
CA ASN A 96 -4.36 -17.97 -4.27
C ASN A 96 -5.64 -17.22 -3.86
N PRO A 97 -5.51 -15.95 -3.43
CA PRO A 97 -6.59 -15.21 -2.81
C PRO A 97 -7.79 -15.10 -3.75
N GLN A 98 -8.99 -15.24 -3.19
CA GLN A 98 -10.26 -15.06 -3.89
C GLN A 98 -11.02 -13.92 -3.22
N ALA A 99 -11.88 -13.25 -3.99
CA ALA A 99 -12.73 -12.20 -3.47
C ALA A 99 -13.55 -12.72 -2.28
N ILE A 100 -13.42 -12.09 -1.10
CA ILE A 100 -14.28 -12.42 0.05
C ILE A 100 -15.74 -12.09 -0.25
N THR A 101 -15.97 -11.05 -1.05
CA THR A 101 -17.28 -10.66 -1.58
C THR A 101 -17.11 -10.08 -2.98
N ASN A 102 -18.07 -10.36 -3.84
CA ASN A 102 -18.18 -9.78 -5.19
C ASN A 102 -19.11 -8.55 -5.24
N ASP A 103 -19.74 -8.19 -4.12
CA ASP A 103 -20.46 -6.93 -4.01
C ASP A 103 -19.44 -5.80 -3.85
N LEU A 104 -19.33 -4.95 -4.88
CA LEU A 104 -18.33 -3.88 -4.93
C LEU A 104 -18.48 -2.88 -3.77
N MET A 105 -19.70 -2.62 -3.29
CA MET A 105 -19.92 -1.69 -2.20
C MET A 105 -19.41 -2.26 -0.88
N LEU A 106 -19.71 -3.54 -0.61
CA LEU A 106 -19.16 -4.23 0.57
C LEU A 106 -17.63 -4.36 0.46
N ALA A 107 -17.11 -4.72 -0.71
CA ALA A 107 -15.68 -4.86 -0.93
C ALA A 107 -14.94 -3.54 -0.66
N ALA A 108 -15.46 -2.43 -1.17
CA ALA A 108 -14.92 -1.10 -0.95
C ALA A 108 -14.98 -0.71 0.54
N ILE A 109 -16.12 -0.90 1.23
CA ILE A 109 -16.27 -0.52 2.64
C ILE A 109 -15.33 -1.32 3.53
N PHE A 110 -15.32 -2.65 3.43
CA PHE A 110 -14.50 -3.48 4.30
C PHE A 110 -13.01 -3.39 3.95
N GLY A 111 -12.67 -3.38 2.67
CA GLY A 111 -11.29 -3.23 2.26
C GLY A 111 -10.74 -1.86 2.68
N THR A 112 -11.44 -0.75 2.44
CA THR A 112 -10.97 0.57 2.91
C THR A 112 -10.82 0.62 4.43
N LEU A 113 -11.77 0.07 5.19
CA LEU A 113 -11.70 0.04 6.65
C LEU A 113 -10.47 -0.73 7.16
N ILE A 114 -10.19 -1.90 6.61
CA ILE A 114 -9.01 -2.71 6.98
C ILE A 114 -7.72 -1.99 6.57
N THR A 115 -7.65 -1.47 5.34
CA THR A 115 -6.48 -0.72 4.86
C THR A 115 -6.21 0.50 5.74
N SER A 116 -7.23 1.29 6.09
CA SER A 116 -7.08 2.47 6.94
C SER A 116 -6.60 2.14 8.35
N ILE A 117 -7.04 1.02 8.94
CA ILE A 117 -6.51 0.56 10.23
C ILE A 117 -5.02 0.19 10.09
N GLY A 118 -4.67 -0.57 9.04
CA GLY A 118 -3.29 -0.94 8.78
C GLY A 118 -2.38 0.28 8.58
N MET A 119 -2.79 1.23 7.73
CA MET A 119 -2.08 2.47 7.47
C MET A 119 -1.94 3.34 8.73
N ALA A 120 -3.00 3.46 9.54
CA ALA A 120 -2.94 4.20 10.81
C ALA A 120 -1.88 3.62 11.77
N ILE A 121 -1.74 2.29 11.82
CA ILE A 121 -0.70 1.63 12.62
C ILE A 121 0.71 1.94 12.08
N VAL A 122 0.89 1.87 10.75
CA VAL A 122 2.17 2.18 10.08
C VAL A 122 2.57 3.63 10.32
N PHE A 123 1.65 4.58 10.14
CA PHE A 123 1.89 6.01 10.40
C PHE A 123 2.21 6.29 11.86
N ASN A 124 1.52 5.64 12.80
CA ASN A 124 1.79 5.81 14.23
C ASN A 124 3.17 5.27 14.63
N ALA A 125 3.81 4.44 13.79
CA ALA A 125 5.19 3.99 13.93
C ALA A 125 6.21 4.87 13.18
N ASN A 126 5.80 6.05 12.70
CA ASN A 126 6.59 6.98 11.88
C ASN A 126 7.11 6.31 10.59
N ALA A 127 6.24 5.59 9.88
CA ALA A 127 6.52 4.97 8.60
C ALA A 127 5.37 5.23 7.62
N SER A 128 5.58 4.94 6.34
CA SER A 128 4.58 5.01 5.27
C SER A 128 4.61 3.71 4.47
N THR A 129 3.51 3.29 3.85
CA THR A 129 3.52 2.12 2.96
C THR A 129 4.06 2.45 1.55
N GLY A 130 4.45 3.70 1.30
CA GLY A 130 4.87 4.21 -0.01
C GLY A 130 3.79 5.12 -0.57
N GLY A 131 3.46 4.98 -1.86
CA GLY A 131 2.37 5.72 -2.49
C GLY A 131 1.00 5.09 -2.42
N THR A 132 0.85 3.99 -1.67
CA THR A 132 -0.45 3.36 -1.39
C THR A 132 -1.22 4.10 -0.29
N ASP A 133 -0.53 5.03 0.38
CA ASP A 133 -1.01 5.90 1.45
C ASP A 133 -1.87 7.09 0.99
#